data_AF-A0A840GTK7-F1
#
_entry.id   AF-A0A840GTK7-F1
#
_cell.length_a   1.000
_cell.length_b   1.000
_cell.length_c   1.000
_cell.angle_alpha   90.00
_cell.angle_beta   90.00
_cell.angle_gamma   90.00
#
_symmetry.space_group_name_H-M   'P 1'
#
loop_
_entity.id
_entity.type
_entity.pdbx_description
1 polymer ?
#
loop_
_entity_poly.entity_id
_entity_poly.type
_entity_poly.pdbx_seq_one_letter_code
_entity_poly.pdbx_strand_id
1 'polypeptide(L)' 'MIVAWHRGVRSQVVDLCRKYGVSDASIYKWKAKFGGMDVSEAKRLRTLEDENTKLKRLLADAMQDNAALKDLLGKKW' A
#
# COMPACT_ATOMS: atom_id res chain seq x y z
N MET A 1 -13.63 36.22 -5.35
CA MET A 1 -13.83 35.00 -6.17
C MET A 1 -12.97 33.80 -5.72
N ILE A 2 -11.71 33.99 -5.29
CA ILE A 2 -10.80 32.88 -4.90
C ILE A 2 -11.30 32.04 -3.70
N VAL A 3 -11.96 32.66 -2.72
CA VAL A 3 -12.39 31.98 -1.47
C VAL A 3 -13.57 31.01 -1.67
N ALA A 4 -14.43 31.27 -2.66
CA ALA A 4 -15.57 30.41 -2.97
C ALA A 4 -15.14 29.08 -3.63
N TRP A 5 -14.09 29.13 -4.44
CA TRP A 5 -13.52 27.96 -5.10
C TRP A 5 -12.89 26.97 -4.10
N HIS A 6 -12.17 27.48 -3.10
CA HIS A 6 -11.62 26.63 -2.02
C HIS A 6 -12.68 25.98 -1.13
N ARG A 7 -13.83 26.66 -0.91
CA ARG A 7 -14.94 26.08 -0.15
C ARG A 7 -15.64 24.96 -0.93
N GLY A 8 -15.80 25.10 -2.24
CA GLY A 8 -16.45 24.08 -3.09
C GLY A 8 -15.69 22.75 -3.15
N VAL A 9 -14.36 22.78 -3.23
CA VAL A 9 -13.55 21.54 -3.21
C VAL A 9 -13.63 20.84 -1.85
N ARG A 10 -13.66 21.61 -0.76
CA ARG A 10 -13.73 21.05 0.60
C ARG A 10 -15.09 20.41 0.89
N SER A 11 -16.19 21.00 0.42
CA SER A 11 -17.52 20.38 0.59
C SER A 11 -17.64 19.05 -0.15
N GLN A 12 -17.06 18.96 -1.35
CA GLN A 12 -17.03 17.70 -2.12
C GLN A 12 -16.28 16.58 -1.39
N VAL A 13 -15.15 16.90 -0.73
CA VAL A 13 -14.41 15.90 0.07
C VAL A 13 -15.25 15.41 1.25
N VAL A 14 -15.91 16.32 1.97
CA VAL A 14 -16.79 15.97 3.11
C VAL A 14 -17.95 15.08 2.67
N ASP A 15 -18.55 15.36 1.51
CA ASP A 15 -19.65 14.56 0.97
C ASP A 15 -19.18 13.16 0.53
N LEU A 16 -17.98 13.07 -0.06
CA LEU A 16 -17.35 11.78 -0.38
C LEU A 16 -17.03 10.98 0.89
N CYS A 17 -16.51 11.64 1.92
CA CYS A 17 -16.20 11.04 3.20
C CYS A 17 -17.45 10.45 3.86
N ARG A 18 -18.56 11.19 3.88
CA ARG A 18 -19.86 10.72 4.39
C ARG A 18 -20.42 9.57 3.56
N LYS A 19 -20.34 9.66 2.23
CA LYS A 19 -20.89 8.65 1.31
C LYS A 19 -20.17 7.32 1.40
N TYR A 20 -18.85 7.33 1.51
CA TYR A 20 -18.02 6.13 1.48
C TYR A 20 -17.51 5.69 2.85
N GLY A 21 -17.89 6.38 3.93
CA GLY A 21 -17.47 6.05 5.29
C GLY A 21 -15.97 6.21 5.52
N VAL A 22 -15.32 7.11 4.78
CA VAL A 22 -13.87 7.35 4.85
C VAL A 22 -13.59 8.71 5.46
N SER A 23 -12.48 8.85 6.19
CA SER A 23 -12.10 10.14 6.77
C SER A 23 -11.48 11.08 5.72
N ASP A 24 -11.60 12.39 5.91
CA ASP A 24 -10.93 13.40 5.07
C ASP A 24 -9.42 13.14 5.00
N ALA A 25 -8.82 12.75 6.14
CA ALA A 25 -7.40 12.41 6.23
C ALA A 25 -7.03 11.21 5.33
N SER A 26 -7.89 10.21 5.21
CA SER A 26 -7.70 9.07 4.32
C SER A 26 -7.70 9.51 2.85
N ILE A 27 -8.61 10.40 2.46
CA ILE A 27 -8.69 10.93 1.09
C ILE A 27 -7.43 11.72 0.75
N TYR A 28 -6.96 12.60 1.65
CA TYR A 28 -5.73 13.36 1.41
C TYR A 28 -4.50 12.46 1.37
N LYS A 29 -4.43 11.42 2.20
CA LYS A 29 -3.35 10.42 2.17
C LYS A 29 -3.30 9.68 0.83
N TRP A 30 -4.45 9.26 0.31
CA TRP A 30 -4.52 8.63 -1.01
C TRP A 30 -4.21 9.61 -2.13
N LYS A 31 -4.67 10.86 -2.05
CA LYS A 31 -4.30 11.90 -3.02
C LYS A 31 -2.80 12.17 -3.03
N ALA A 32 -2.14 12.18 -1.87
CA ALA A 32 -0.69 12.32 -1.79
C ALA A 32 0.05 11.10 -2.36
N LYS A 33 -0.45 9.87 -2.12
CA LYS A 33 0.20 8.63 -2.60
C LYS A 33 -0.06 8.35 -4.08
N PHE A 34 -1.25 8.67 -4.59
CA PHE A 34 -1.74 8.23 -5.90
C PHE A 34 -2.25 9.35 -6.81
N GLY A 35 -2.33 10.60 -6.33
CA GLY A 35 -3.05 11.68 -7.03
C GLY A 35 -2.42 12.16 -8.34
N GLY A 36 -1.16 11.78 -8.63
CA GLY A 36 -0.50 12.02 -9.92
C GLY A 36 -0.37 10.77 -10.79
N MET A 37 -0.97 9.65 -10.37
CA MET A 37 -0.84 8.35 -11.00
C MET A 37 -2.08 8.06 -11.84
N ASP A 38 -1.89 7.49 -13.02
CA ASP A 38 -3.01 6.98 -13.81
C ASP A 38 -3.57 5.68 -13.18
N VAL A 39 -4.80 5.29 -13.58
CA VAL A 39 -5.46 4.10 -13.03
C VAL A 39 -4.71 2.80 -13.35
N SER A 40 -4.08 2.73 -14.52
CA SER A 40 -3.31 1.56 -14.97
C SER A 40 -2.00 1.43 -14.19
N GLU A 41 -1.32 2.54 -13.90
CA GLU A 41 -0.15 2.64 -13.03
C GLU A 41 -0.51 2.24 -11.61
N ALA A 42 -1.64 2.72 -11.07
CA ALA A 42 -2.11 2.34 -9.74
C ALA A 42 -2.43 0.83 -9.64
N LYS A 43 -3.03 0.26 -10.70
CA LYS A 43 -3.30 -1.18 -10.78
C LYS A 43 -2.01 -1.99 -10.83
N ARG A 44 -1.04 -1.56 -11.65
CA ARG A 44 0.28 -2.20 -11.76
C ARG A 44 1.04 -2.14 -10.44
N LEU A 45 1.01 -1.00 -9.76
CA LEU A 45 1.64 -0.82 -8.45
C LEU A 45 1.08 -1.82 -7.43
N ARG A 46 -0.24 -1.98 -7.38
CA ARG A 46 -0.88 -2.97 -6.48
C ARG A 46 -0.42 -4.40 -6.78
N THR A 47 -0.39 -4.80 -8.05
CA THR A 47 0.10 -6.13 -8.44
C THR A 47 1.54 -6.34 -7.97
N LEU A 48 2.41 -5.34 -8.15
CA LEU A 48 3.80 -5.42 -7.70
C LEU A 48 3.92 -5.44 -6.17
N GLU A 49 3.10 -4.69 -5.43
CA GLU A 49 3.05 -4.74 -3.96
C GLU A 49 2.63 -6.15 -3.46
N ASP A 50 1.64 -6.78 -4.12
CA ASP A 50 1.17 -8.13 -3.81
C ASP A 50 2.24 -9.20 -4.10
N GLU A 51 2.88 -9.13 -5.27
CA GLU A 51 3.98 -10.01 -5.64
C GLU A 51 5.18 -9.87 -4.71
N ASN A 52 5.57 -8.64 -4.37
CA ASN A 52 6.67 -8.38 -3.43
C ASN A 52 6.36 -8.97 -2.04
N THR A 53 5.12 -8.85 -1.58
CA THR A 53 4.68 -9.45 -0.32
C THR A 53 4.80 -10.97 -0.34
N LYS A 54 4.37 -11.60 -1.43
CA LYS A 54 4.51 -13.06 -1.61
C LYS A 54 5.98 -13.48 -1.64
N LEU A 55 6.81 -12.78 -2.41
CA LEU A 55 8.23 -13.09 -2.53
C LEU A 55 8.98 -12.95 -1.20
N LYS A 56 8.68 -11.91 -0.41
CA LYS A 56 9.26 -11.75 0.93
C LYS A 56 8.92 -12.89 1.88
N ARG A 57 7.69 -13.41 1.82
CA ARG A 57 7.28 -14.58 2.61
C ARG A 57 8.06 -15.83 2.19
N LEU A 58 8.06 -16.13 0.89
CA LEU A 58 8.80 -17.29 0.36
C LEU A 58 10.30 -17.21 0.67
N LEU A 59 10.88 -16.01 0.62
CA LEU A 59 12.29 -15.80 0.98
C LEU A 59 12.51 -16.07 2.47
N ALA A 60 11.64 -15.58 3.34
CA ALA A 60 11.74 -15.84 4.78
C ALA A 60 11.64 -17.34 5.09
N ASP A 61 10.69 -18.05 4.47
CA ASP A 61 10.52 -19.50 4.62
C ASP A 61 11.78 -20.24 4.14
N ALA A 62 12.30 -19.91 2.96
CA ALA A 62 13.51 -20.52 2.42
C ALA A 62 14.76 -20.24 3.27
N MET A 63 14.87 -19.03 3.83
CA MET A 63 15.96 -18.68 4.75
C MET A 63 15.88 -19.48 6.05
N GLN A 64 14.66 -19.70 6.58
CA GLN A 64 14.45 -20.51 7.76
C GLN A 64 14.83 -21.98 7.51
N ASP A 65 14.40 -22.56 6.39
CA ASP A 65 14.77 -23.92 6.00
C ASP A 65 16.28 -24.08 5.81
N ASN A 66 16.92 -23.08 5.18
CA ASN A 66 18.37 -23.08 4.99
C ASN A 66 19.12 -23.06 6.33
N ALA A 67 18.66 -22.26 7.29
CA ALA A 67 19.23 -22.23 8.63
C ALA A 67 19.09 -23.57 9.34
N ALA A 68 17.89 -24.18 9.32
CA ALA A 68 17.65 -25.48 9.92
C ALA A 68 18.54 -26.58 9.31
N LEU A 69 18.70 -26.58 7.98
CA LEU A 69 19.58 -27.54 7.29
C LEU A 69 21.05 -27.35 7.67
N LYS A 70 21.53 -26.11 7.78
CA LYS A 70 22.89 -25.82 8.22
C LYS A 70 23.14 -26.24 9.66
N ASP A 71 22.18 -26.02 10.56
CA ASP A 71 22.26 -26.44 11.96
C ASP A 71 22.33 -27.97 12.09
N LEU A 72 21.56 -28.71 11.28
CA LEU A 72 21.63 -30.17 11.25
C LEU A 72 22.97 -30.69 10.71
N LEU A 73 23.51 -30.06 9.66
CA LEU A 73 24.80 -30.44 9.07
C LEU A 73 25.98 -30.08 9.99
N GLY A 74 25.89 -28.98 10.73
CA GLY A 74 26.91 -28.54 11.69
C GLY A 74 26.96 -29.36 12.99
N LYS A 75 25.95 -30.18 13.26
CA LYS A 75 25.92 -31.12 14.40
C LYS A 75 26.55 -32.49 14.11
N LYS A 76 27.08 -32.71 12.91
CA LYS A 76 28.05 -33.80 12.72
C LYS A 76 29.32 -33.38 13.46
N TRP A 77 29.87 -34.32 14.23
CA TRP A 77 31.08 -34.31 15.08
C TRP A 77 31.03 -33.44 16.35
#